data_AF-A0A353VF40-F1
#
_entry.id   AF-A0A353VF40-F1
#
_cell.length_a   1.000
_cell.length_b   1.000
_cell.length_c   1.000
_cell.angle_alpha   90.00
_cell.angle_beta   90.00
_cell.angle_gamma   90.00
#
_symmetry.space_group_name_H-M   'P 1'
#
loop_
_entity.id
_entity.type
_entity.pdbx_description
1 polymer ?
#
loop_
_entity_poly.entity_id
_entity_poly.type
_entity_poly.pdbx_seq_one_letter_code
_entity_poly.pdbx_strand_id
1 'polypeptide(L)'
;MTLLGAALALVSLANILFLLVVDVFIEARAKPYVGVFAYIVFPAVMILGLLIIPLGLLLARRRRRRQAPEGIPAFPRIDLNLPSHRQGFGLFAGFTVFFLVLSSVGSYRAYQFSDSVAFCGQACHTAMKPEFVAYQASAHARVPCVECHVGSGATWFARSKLSGAYQVYAVARDIFPRPIPSPIRSLRPAQETCEECHWPEKFWGAQSKVITHFGADEKNTPRQVRMLIKTGGGSPTTGLTTGIHWHMNIMNEVWYIAKDPQRQEIPWVRVKDRQGRVTEYLAKGSKLTAEEIARTEKRRMDCMDCHNRPSHVFVPPDRAVDDALLAGRIDASLPFIKRQAVEVLARPYPSSQAAREGIATELDRFYV
;
A
#
# COMPACT_ATOMS: atom_id res chain seq x y z
N MET A 1 26.93 -12.88 29.18
CA MET A 1 26.58 -12.51 27.78
C MET A 1 26.14 -13.72 26.98
N THR A 2 26.96 -14.78 26.85
CA THR A 2 26.59 -15.99 26.09
C THR A 2 25.32 -16.68 26.61
N LEU A 3 25.17 -16.84 27.94
CA LEU A 3 23.94 -17.40 28.53
C LEU A 3 22.69 -16.54 28.27
N LEU A 4 22.85 -15.21 28.31
CA LEU A 4 21.77 -14.28 28.01
C LEU A 4 21.36 -14.37 26.53
N GLY A 5 22.34 -14.41 25.61
CA GLY A 5 22.08 -14.59 24.18
C GLY A 5 21.38 -15.92 23.88
N ALA A 6 21.81 -17.01 24.53
CA ALA A 6 21.17 -18.32 24.41
C ALA A 6 19.74 -18.32 24.95
N ALA A 7 19.50 -17.73 26.13
CA ALA A 7 18.16 -17.60 26.70
C ALA A 7 17.22 -16.80 25.80
N LEU A 8 17.69 -15.65 25.26
CA LEU A 8 16.92 -14.85 24.31
C LEU A 8 16.56 -15.61 23.04
N ALA A 9 17.54 -16.32 22.46
CA ALA A 9 17.32 -17.10 21.24
C ALA A 9 16.34 -18.26 21.46
N LEU A 10 16.47 -19.01 22.57
CA LEU A 10 15.61 -20.14 22.91
C LEU A 10 14.18 -19.70 23.23
N VAL A 11 14.01 -18.66 24.06
CA VAL A 11 12.68 -18.14 24.39
C VAL A 11 11.99 -17.58 23.14
N SER A 12 12.73 -16.86 22.29
CA SER A 12 12.18 -16.36 21.02
C SER A 12 11.79 -17.49 20.08
N LEU A 13 12.63 -18.53 19.97
CA LEU A 13 12.33 -19.72 19.17
C LEU A 13 11.06 -20.44 19.66
N ALA A 14 10.94 -20.64 20.98
CA ALA A 14 9.75 -21.27 21.56
C ALA A 14 8.48 -20.46 21.26
N ASN A 15 8.53 -19.13 21.38
CA ASN A 15 7.41 -18.25 21.04
C ASN A 15 7.09 -18.27 19.54
N ILE A 16 8.10 -18.28 18.67
CA ILE A 16 7.91 -18.42 17.21
C ILE A 16 7.16 -19.73 16.93
N LEU A 17 7.64 -20.86 17.45
CA LEU A 17 7.03 -22.16 17.23
C LEU A 17 5.59 -22.21 17.76
N PHE A 18 5.35 -21.68 18.96
CA PHE A 18 4.01 -21.57 19.53
C PHE A 18 3.07 -20.74 18.63
N LEU A 19 3.50 -19.56 18.20
CA LEU A 19 2.68 -18.70 17.34
C LEU A 19 2.48 -19.29 15.94
N LEU A 20 3.44 -20.06 15.43
CA LEU A 20 3.31 -20.76 14.15
C LEU A 20 2.27 -21.89 14.25
N VAL A 21 2.24 -22.61 15.37
CA VAL A 21 1.18 -23.58 15.68
C VAL A 21 -0.18 -22.87 15.79
N VAL A 22 -0.25 -21.75 16.51
CA VAL A 22 -1.47 -20.94 16.60
C VAL A 22 -1.94 -20.49 15.21
N ASP A 23 -1.05 -19.97 14.37
CA ASP A 23 -1.39 -19.51 13.02
C ASP A 23 -1.90 -20.63 12.10
N VAL A 24 -1.35 -21.84 12.23
CA VAL A 24 -1.71 -22.98 11.38
C VAL A 24 -2.99 -23.69 11.85
N PHE A 25 -3.17 -23.89 13.15
CA PHE A 25 -4.22 -24.75 13.70
C PHE A 25 -5.45 -24.00 14.20
N ILE A 26 -5.29 -22.75 14.61
CA ILE A 26 -6.40 -21.87 14.89
C ILE A 26 -6.52 -21.06 13.62
N GLU A 27 -7.61 -21.18 12.84
CA GLU A 27 -7.81 -20.39 11.62
C GLU A 27 -7.73 -18.89 11.96
N ALA A 28 -6.51 -18.35 12.01
CA ALA A 28 -6.19 -16.99 12.37
C ALA A 28 -6.31 -16.13 11.11
N ARG A 29 -7.37 -16.35 10.33
CA ARG A 29 -7.76 -15.44 9.28
C ARG A 29 -8.04 -14.10 9.97
N ALA A 30 -7.13 -13.14 9.80
CA ALA A 30 -7.24 -11.76 10.27
C ALA A 30 -6.80 -11.44 11.72
N LYS A 31 -5.69 -11.98 12.22
CA LYS A 31 -5.00 -11.37 13.38
C LYS A 31 -3.65 -10.76 12.98
N PRO A 32 -3.61 -9.49 12.55
CA PRO A 32 -2.37 -8.79 12.16
C PRO A 32 -1.27 -8.90 13.23
N TYR A 33 -1.65 -8.87 14.51
CA TYR A 33 -0.70 -8.93 15.62
C TYR A 33 0.02 -10.28 15.70
N VAL A 34 -0.65 -11.42 15.43
CA VAL A 34 0.00 -12.74 15.45
C VAL A 34 1.12 -12.78 14.42
N GLY A 35 0.85 -12.30 13.20
CA GLY A 35 1.86 -12.22 12.15
C GLY A 35 3.01 -11.25 12.48
N VAL A 36 2.72 -10.07 13.05
CA VAL A 36 3.78 -9.11 13.47
C VAL A 36 4.71 -9.74 14.51
N PHE A 37 4.17 -10.40 15.54
CA PHE A 37 5.01 -11.01 16.56
C PHE A 37 5.76 -12.24 16.05
N ALA A 38 5.07 -13.15 15.34
CA ALA A 38 5.65 -14.39 14.85
C ALA A 38 6.75 -14.16 13.79
N TYR A 39 6.58 -13.15 12.93
CA TYR A 39 7.40 -13.01 11.72
C TYR A 39 8.31 -11.79 11.71
N ILE A 40 8.15 -10.85 12.64
CA ILE A 40 8.99 -9.64 12.70
C ILE A 40 9.68 -9.54 14.06
N VAL A 41 8.91 -9.47 15.15
CA VAL A 41 9.45 -9.15 16.48
C VAL A 41 10.31 -10.29 17.04
N PHE A 42 9.76 -11.51 17.16
CA PHE A 42 10.52 -12.61 17.75
C PHE A 42 11.71 -13.06 16.89
N PRO A 43 11.63 -13.10 15.55
CA PRO A 43 12.80 -13.35 14.72
C PRO A 43 13.91 -12.31 14.92
N ALA A 44 13.58 -11.02 15.04
CA ALA A 44 14.58 -9.98 15.31
C ALA A 44 15.26 -10.17 16.69
N VAL A 45 14.50 -10.52 17.73
CA VAL A 45 15.05 -10.81 19.07
C VAL A 45 15.89 -12.10 19.05
N MET A 46 15.46 -13.14 18.31
CA MET A 46 16.22 -14.37 18.13
C MET A 46 17.58 -14.10 17.46
N ILE A 47 17.59 -13.33 16.37
CA ILE A 47 18.82 -12.93 15.66
C ILE A 47 19.73 -12.14 16.59
N LEU A 48 19.19 -11.18 17.35
CA LEU A 48 19.97 -10.42 18.33
C LEU A 48 20.59 -11.36 19.39
N GLY A 49 19.82 -12.31 19.92
CA GLY A 49 20.30 -13.34 20.85
C GLY A 49 21.44 -14.17 20.25
N LEU A 50 21.28 -14.63 19.00
CA LEU A 50 22.29 -15.38 18.26
C LEU A 50 23.57 -14.57 17.97
N LEU A 51 23.48 -13.25 17.77
CA LEU A 51 24.65 -12.36 17.60
C LEU A 51 25.38 -12.08 18.93
N ILE A 52 24.64 -12.05 20.04
CA ILE A 52 25.23 -11.86 21.39
C ILE A 52 26.09 -13.08 21.79
N ILE A 53 25.78 -14.28 21.31
CA ILE A 53 26.55 -15.51 21.60
C ILE A 53 28.02 -15.40 21.14
N PRO A 54 28.33 -15.22 19.84
CA PRO A 54 29.70 -15.10 19.37
C PRO A 54 30.38 -13.84 19.93
N LEU A 55 29.67 -12.73 20.09
CA LEU A 55 30.21 -11.53 20.74
C LEU A 55 30.65 -11.82 22.19
N GLY A 56 29.82 -12.53 22.95
CA GLY A 56 30.14 -12.97 24.31
C GLY A 56 31.37 -13.88 24.35
N LEU A 57 31.47 -14.83 23.41
CA LEU A 57 32.64 -15.72 23.29
C LEU A 57 33.92 -14.94 22.93
N LEU A 58 33.84 -13.99 21.98
CA LEU A 58 34.97 -13.15 21.58
C LEU A 58 35.45 -12.26 22.73
N LEU A 59 34.54 -11.62 23.45
CA LEU A 59 34.86 -10.78 24.61
C LEU A 59 35.47 -11.60 25.76
N ALA A 60 34.89 -12.77 26.07
CA ALA A 60 35.43 -13.68 27.07
C ALA A 60 36.83 -14.17 26.71
N ARG A 61 37.04 -14.54 25.43
CA ARG A 61 38.35 -14.95 24.93
C ARG A 61 39.37 -13.80 24.99
N ARG A 62 39.01 -12.59 24.56
CA ARG A 62 39.87 -11.40 24.66
C ARG A 62 40.25 -11.11 26.10
N ARG A 63 39.31 -11.18 27.05
CA ARG A 63 39.59 -11.00 28.49
C ARG A 63 40.56 -12.06 29.01
N ARG A 64 40.33 -13.35 28.72
CA ARG A 64 41.21 -14.44 29.16
C ARG A 64 42.60 -14.37 28.53
N ARG A 65 42.72 -13.97 27.26
CA ARG A 65 44.02 -13.75 26.60
C ARG A 65 44.82 -12.61 27.20
N ARG A 66 44.15 -11.53 27.65
CA ARG A 66 44.81 -10.43 28.38
C ARG A 66 45.36 -10.89 29.74
N GLN A 67 44.73 -11.88 30.36
CA GLN A 67 45.16 -12.41 31.67
C GLN A 67 46.21 -13.54 31.54
N ALA A 68 46.18 -14.32 30.46
CA ALA A 68 47.13 -15.41 30.19
C ALA A 68 47.42 -15.52 28.67
N PRO A 69 48.40 -14.76 28.15
CA PRO A 69 48.71 -14.72 26.71
C PRO A 69 49.18 -16.07 26.14
N GLU A 70 49.94 -16.84 26.92
CA GLU A 70 50.55 -18.10 26.47
C GLU A 70 49.59 -19.31 26.53
N GLY A 71 48.56 -19.25 27.37
CA GLY A 71 47.63 -20.38 27.57
C GLY A 71 46.53 -20.51 26.51
N ILE A 72 46.34 -19.52 25.64
CA ILE A 72 45.26 -19.50 24.64
C ILE A 72 45.83 -19.29 23.23
N PRO A 73 45.72 -20.30 22.35
CA PRO A 73 46.19 -20.21 20.96
C PRO A 73 45.65 -18.99 20.21
N ALA A 74 46.42 -18.50 19.23
CA ALA A 74 46.03 -17.33 18.42
C ALA A 74 44.74 -17.59 17.62
N PHE A 75 44.61 -18.79 17.04
CA PHE A 75 43.44 -19.22 16.28
C PHE A 75 42.76 -20.44 16.93
N PRO A 76 41.46 -20.68 16.68
CA PRO A 76 40.81 -21.95 17.01
C PRO A 76 41.51 -23.11 16.30
N ARG A 77 41.72 -24.24 17.00
CA ARG A 77 42.21 -25.48 16.38
C ARG A 77 41.00 -26.36 16.07
N ILE A 78 40.78 -26.66 14.79
CA ILE A 78 39.76 -27.60 14.33
C ILE A 78 40.50 -28.83 13.82
N ASP A 79 40.30 -29.97 14.47
CA ASP A 79 40.91 -31.25 14.13
C ASP A 79 39.84 -32.33 14.11
N LEU A 80 39.42 -32.74 12.92
CA LEU A 80 38.34 -33.71 12.73
C LEU A 80 38.75 -35.16 13.07
N ASN A 81 40.01 -35.41 13.43
CA ASN A 81 40.41 -36.73 13.94
C ASN A 81 39.94 -36.93 15.38
N LEU A 82 39.81 -35.85 16.15
CA LEU A 82 39.35 -35.90 17.55
C LEU A 82 37.82 -36.13 17.63
N PRO A 83 37.35 -37.10 18.44
CA PRO A 83 35.91 -37.37 18.61
C PRO A 83 35.10 -36.15 19.08
N SER A 84 35.66 -35.33 19.98
CA SER A 84 35.01 -34.12 20.51
C SER A 84 34.78 -33.06 19.42
N HIS A 85 35.73 -32.88 18.52
CA HIS A 85 35.60 -31.98 17.39
C HIS A 85 34.61 -32.51 16.34
N ARG A 86 34.57 -33.83 16.11
CA ARG A 86 33.57 -34.46 15.22
C ARG A 86 32.15 -34.27 15.74
N GLN A 87 31.93 -34.50 17.03
CA GLN A 87 30.63 -34.27 17.67
C GLN A 87 30.23 -32.79 17.62
N GLY A 88 31.15 -31.87 17.92
CA GLY A 88 30.91 -30.43 17.84
C GLY A 88 30.59 -29.97 16.41
N PHE A 89 31.33 -30.46 15.43
CA PHE A 89 31.08 -30.19 14.01
C PHE A 89 29.73 -30.75 13.55
N GLY A 90 29.40 -32.00 13.92
CA GLY A 90 28.12 -32.63 13.59
C GLY A 90 26.93 -31.88 14.20
N LEU A 91 27.03 -31.47 15.47
CA LEU A 91 26.01 -30.64 16.14
C LEU A 91 25.87 -29.28 15.45
N PHE A 92 26.98 -28.61 15.13
CA PHE A 92 26.98 -27.32 14.44
C PHE A 92 26.37 -27.42 13.04
N ALA A 93 26.75 -28.44 12.27
CA ALA A 93 26.20 -28.69 10.93
C ALA A 93 24.70 -29.01 11.00
N GLY A 94 24.28 -29.89 11.91
CA GLY A 94 22.88 -30.23 12.14
C GLY A 94 22.04 -29.01 12.55
N PHE A 95 22.54 -28.20 13.50
CA PHE A 95 21.90 -26.95 13.89
C PHE A 95 21.84 -25.95 12.73
N THR A 96 22.89 -25.85 11.93
CA THR A 96 22.93 -24.95 10.76
C THR A 96 21.86 -25.35 9.75
N VAL A 97 21.76 -26.64 9.40
CA VAL A 97 20.72 -27.13 8.48
C VAL A 97 19.32 -26.87 9.03
N PHE A 98 19.09 -27.21 10.31
CA PHE A 98 17.81 -26.94 10.98
C PHE A 98 17.46 -25.44 10.97
N PHE A 99 18.42 -24.59 11.32
CA PHE A 99 18.26 -23.14 11.35
C PHE A 99 17.99 -22.57 9.96
N LEU A 100 18.67 -23.08 8.92
CA LEU A 100 18.43 -22.68 7.53
C LEU A 100 17.00 -23.05 7.10
N VAL A 101 16.55 -24.28 7.36
CA VAL A 101 15.18 -24.71 7.05
C VAL A 101 14.15 -23.84 7.77
N LEU A 102 14.33 -23.65 9.08
CA LEU A 102 13.43 -22.82 9.89
C LEU A 102 13.42 -21.37 9.39
N SER A 103 14.60 -20.80 9.08
CA SER A 103 14.73 -19.44 8.57
C SER A 103 14.10 -19.29 7.20
N SER A 104 14.22 -20.27 6.31
CA SER A 104 13.56 -20.27 5.00
C SER A 104 12.04 -20.25 5.16
N VAL A 105 11.47 -21.14 5.98
CA VAL A 105 10.03 -21.20 6.24
C VAL A 105 9.55 -19.91 6.91
N GLY A 106 10.25 -19.45 7.93
CA GLY A 106 9.94 -18.21 8.64
C GLY A 106 10.01 -16.98 7.73
N SER A 107 11.04 -16.88 6.89
CA SER A 107 11.18 -15.77 5.93
C SER A 107 10.08 -15.79 4.87
N TYR A 108 9.69 -16.97 4.38
CA TYR A 108 8.58 -17.10 3.43
C TYR A 108 7.25 -16.66 4.04
N ARG A 109 6.96 -17.07 5.27
CA ARG A 109 5.76 -16.63 6.00
C ARG A 109 5.79 -15.13 6.32
N ALA A 110 6.94 -14.60 6.73
CA ALA A 110 7.14 -13.17 6.95
C ALA A 110 6.88 -12.37 5.66
N TYR A 111 7.38 -12.88 4.54
CA TYR A 111 7.12 -12.32 3.22
C TYR A 111 5.62 -12.26 2.93
N GLN A 112 4.92 -13.40 2.96
CA GLN A 112 3.48 -13.47 2.70
C GLN A 112 2.67 -12.57 3.64
N PHE A 113 3.03 -12.54 4.92
CA PHE A 113 2.36 -11.69 5.89
C PHE A 113 2.56 -10.20 5.57
N SER A 114 3.80 -9.78 5.29
CA SER A 114 4.13 -8.39 4.97
C SER A 114 3.52 -7.90 3.64
N ASP A 115 3.07 -8.81 2.78
CA ASP A 115 2.38 -8.53 1.52
C ASP A 115 0.85 -8.67 1.63
N SER A 116 0.36 -9.00 2.82
CA SER A 116 -1.07 -9.20 3.05
C SER A 116 -1.82 -7.88 3.24
N VAL A 117 -3.10 -7.89 2.87
CA VAL A 117 -4.05 -6.81 3.17
C VAL A 117 -4.17 -6.55 4.68
N ALA A 118 -4.04 -7.60 5.51
CA ALA A 118 -4.06 -7.48 6.96
C ALA A 118 -2.87 -6.66 7.48
N PHE A 119 -1.67 -6.89 6.95
CA PHE A 119 -0.50 -6.09 7.32
C PHE A 119 -0.64 -4.64 6.83
N CYS A 120 -0.92 -4.44 5.55
CA CYS A 120 -0.99 -3.08 4.97
C CYS A 120 -2.15 -2.25 5.54
N GLY A 121 -3.34 -2.83 5.69
CA GLY A 121 -4.56 -2.09 6.06
C GLY A 121 -4.91 -2.09 7.55
N GLN A 122 -4.50 -3.12 8.29
CA GLN A 122 -4.97 -3.33 9.67
C GLN A 122 -3.84 -3.22 10.71
N ALA A 123 -2.60 -3.60 10.40
CA ALA A 123 -1.50 -3.50 11.38
C ALA A 123 -1.19 -2.03 11.73
N CYS A 124 -1.24 -1.13 10.75
CA CYS A 124 -1.07 0.32 10.91
C CYS A 124 -2.41 1.06 10.93
N HIS A 125 -3.40 0.55 11.66
CA HIS A 125 -4.81 0.98 11.59
C HIS A 125 -4.98 2.51 11.67
N THR A 126 -4.29 3.23 12.57
CA THR A 126 -4.48 4.69 12.70
C THR A 126 -4.15 5.46 11.42
N ALA A 127 -3.05 5.11 10.74
CA ALA A 127 -2.64 5.79 9.52
C ALA A 127 -3.44 5.31 8.30
N MET A 128 -3.73 4.00 8.23
CA MET A 128 -4.28 3.36 7.03
C MET A 128 -5.79 3.21 7.04
N LYS A 129 -6.49 3.43 8.17
CA LYS A 129 -7.94 3.24 8.28
C LYS A 129 -8.75 3.93 7.17
N PRO A 130 -8.53 5.21 6.82
CA PRO A 130 -9.32 5.85 5.77
C PRO A 130 -9.16 5.15 4.41
N GLU A 131 -7.92 4.84 4.05
CA GLU A 131 -7.58 4.18 2.78
C GLU A 131 -8.08 2.72 2.76
N PHE A 132 -7.99 2.01 3.88
CA PHE A 132 -8.45 0.63 4.03
C PHE A 132 -9.97 0.50 3.95
N VAL A 133 -10.71 1.42 4.58
CA VAL A 133 -12.17 1.47 4.48
C VAL A 133 -12.61 1.78 3.04
N ALA A 134 -11.94 2.74 2.38
CA ALA A 134 -12.22 3.06 0.98
C ALA A 134 -11.89 1.87 0.05
N TYR A 135 -10.80 1.14 0.30
CA TYR A 135 -10.43 -0.08 -0.40
C TYR A 135 -11.52 -1.15 -0.34
N GLN A 136 -12.05 -1.42 0.85
CA GLN A 136 -13.09 -2.44 1.05
C GLN A 136 -14.39 -2.13 0.29
N ALA A 137 -14.68 -0.85 0.05
CA ALA A 137 -15.86 -0.41 -0.69
C ALA A 137 -15.61 -0.24 -2.20
N SER A 138 -14.40 -0.54 -2.69
CA SER A 138 -14.01 -0.31 -4.07
C SER A 138 -14.22 -1.53 -4.98
N ALA A 139 -14.13 -1.31 -6.30
CA ALA A 139 -14.11 -2.39 -7.29
C ALA A 139 -12.90 -3.34 -7.15
N HIS A 140 -11.88 -2.94 -6.38
CA HIS A 140 -10.65 -3.70 -6.15
C HIS A 140 -10.59 -4.30 -4.74
N ALA A 141 -11.69 -4.36 -3.99
CA ALA A 141 -11.72 -4.89 -2.61
C ALA A 141 -11.24 -6.34 -2.46
N ARG A 142 -11.06 -7.07 -3.57
CA ARG A 142 -10.54 -8.45 -3.63
C ARG A 142 -9.15 -8.56 -4.25
N VAL A 143 -8.55 -7.45 -4.66
CA VAL A 143 -7.18 -7.39 -5.20
C VAL A 143 -6.24 -7.04 -4.05
N PRO A 144 -5.20 -7.84 -3.74
CA PRO A 144 -4.26 -7.51 -2.67
C PRO A 144 -3.56 -6.17 -2.90
N CYS A 145 -3.24 -5.45 -1.81
CA CYS A 145 -2.58 -4.14 -1.89
C CYS A 145 -1.28 -4.19 -2.71
N VAL A 146 -0.55 -5.30 -2.62
CA VAL A 146 0.78 -5.46 -3.23
C VAL A 146 0.76 -5.57 -4.76
N GLU A 147 -0.36 -5.97 -5.36
CA GLU A 147 -0.52 -6.01 -6.82
C GLU A 147 -0.37 -4.63 -7.44
N CYS A 148 -0.74 -3.57 -6.69
CA CYS A 148 -0.57 -2.18 -7.12
C CYS A 148 0.66 -1.50 -6.47
N HIS A 149 0.92 -1.74 -5.18
CA HIS A 149 1.87 -0.93 -4.39
C HIS A 149 3.30 -1.46 -4.27
N VAL A 150 3.53 -2.77 -4.46
CA VAL A 150 4.86 -3.39 -4.30
C VAL A 150 5.38 -3.83 -5.66
N GLY A 151 4.55 -4.57 -6.39
CA GLY A 151 4.83 -5.11 -7.71
C GLY A 151 5.82 -6.25 -7.79
N SER A 152 5.84 -6.87 -8.97
CA SER A 152 6.65 -8.04 -9.27
C SER A 152 8.11 -7.67 -9.55
N GLY A 153 9.02 -8.61 -9.27
CA GLY A 153 10.45 -8.49 -9.55
C GLY A 153 11.29 -8.03 -8.34
N ALA A 154 12.54 -8.51 -8.29
CA ALA A 154 13.43 -8.33 -7.15
C ALA A 154 13.75 -6.86 -6.81
N THR A 155 13.88 -6.01 -7.83
CA THR A 155 14.21 -4.59 -7.63
C THR A 155 13.06 -3.82 -6.99
N TRP A 156 11.83 -4.00 -7.48
CA TRP A 156 10.64 -3.37 -6.94
C TRP A 156 10.31 -3.91 -5.54
N PHE A 157 10.50 -5.21 -5.34
CA PHE A 157 10.45 -5.82 -4.02
C PHE A 157 11.41 -5.12 -3.04
N ALA A 158 12.71 -5.03 -3.35
CA ALA A 158 13.69 -4.40 -2.47
C ALA A 158 13.35 -2.93 -2.19
N ARG A 159 12.96 -2.17 -3.23
CA ARG A 159 12.56 -0.77 -3.09
C ARG A 159 11.34 -0.60 -2.18
N SER A 160 10.33 -1.46 -2.33
CA SER A 160 9.12 -1.43 -1.51
C SER A 160 9.38 -1.78 -0.04
N LYS A 161 10.29 -2.71 0.25
CA LYS A 161 10.64 -3.08 1.63
C LYS A 161 11.46 -2.00 2.31
N LEU A 162 12.37 -1.34 1.60
CA LEU A 162 13.11 -0.18 2.12
C LEU A 162 12.19 1.01 2.40
N SER A 163 11.29 1.34 1.48
CA SER A 163 10.30 2.40 1.71
C SER A 163 9.31 2.04 2.81
N GLY A 164 8.86 0.77 2.86
CA GLY A 164 8.00 0.23 3.90
C GLY A 164 8.64 0.29 5.29
N ALA A 165 9.94 -0.01 5.42
CA ALA A 165 10.66 0.13 6.68
C ALA A 165 10.66 1.58 7.20
N TYR A 166 10.84 2.55 6.29
CA TYR A 166 10.71 3.97 6.64
C TYR A 166 9.27 4.33 7.04
N GLN A 167 8.25 3.79 6.36
CA GLN A 167 6.85 4.02 6.72
C GLN A 167 6.51 3.45 8.11
N VAL A 168 6.97 2.24 8.44
CA VAL A 168 6.82 1.66 9.78
C VAL A 168 7.47 2.54 10.84
N TYR A 169 8.67 3.04 10.57
CA TYR A 169 9.33 4.02 11.45
C TYR A 169 8.51 5.31 11.57
N ALA A 170 8.02 5.87 10.46
CA ALA A 170 7.26 7.11 10.46
C ALA A 170 5.95 6.98 11.24
N VAL A 171 5.26 5.84 11.14
CA VAL A 171 4.07 5.52 11.93
C VAL A 171 4.42 5.35 13.41
N ALA A 172 5.49 4.62 13.73
CA ALA A 172 5.92 4.40 15.12
C ALA A 172 6.37 5.69 15.83
N ARG A 173 6.85 6.68 15.07
CA ARG A 173 7.26 8.00 15.56
C ARG A 173 6.21 9.09 15.37
N ASP A 174 5.07 8.76 14.78
CA ASP A 174 3.97 9.68 14.47
C ASP A 174 4.31 10.84 13.50
N ILE A 175 5.33 10.68 12.67
CA ILE A 175 5.91 11.72 11.80
C ILE A 175 5.47 11.63 10.33
N PHE A 176 4.17 11.42 10.09
CA PHE A 176 3.62 11.30 8.73
C PHE A 176 2.56 12.37 8.43
N PRO A 177 2.43 12.79 7.15
CA PRO A 177 1.45 13.80 6.76
C PRO A 177 0.02 13.26 6.90
N ARG A 178 -0.89 14.15 7.31
CA ARG A 178 -2.33 13.88 7.42
C ARG A 178 -3.09 15.00 6.71
N PRO A 179 -3.84 14.73 5.62
CA PRO A 179 -4.01 13.42 4.97
C PRO A 179 -2.76 12.94 4.23
N ILE A 180 -2.74 11.67 3.83
CA ILE A 180 -1.70 11.11 2.97
C ILE A 180 -1.75 11.80 1.61
N PRO A 181 -0.64 12.39 1.13
CA PRO A 181 -0.63 13.16 -0.12
C PRO A 181 -0.84 12.26 -1.33
N SER A 182 -1.62 12.77 -2.29
CA SER A 182 -1.76 12.20 -3.64
C SER A 182 -1.28 13.20 -4.69
N PRO A 183 -0.69 12.73 -5.80
CA PRO A 183 -0.47 11.33 -6.19
C PRO A 183 0.71 10.67 -5.44
N ILE A 184 0.67 9.35 -5.30
CA ILE A 184 1.75 8.56 -4.71
C ILE A 184 2.95 8.55 -5.67
N ARG A 185 4.11 9.03 -5.21
CA ARG A 185 5.31 9.18 -6.05
C ARG A 185 6.06 7.88 -6.34
N SER A 186 5.87 6.86 -5.51
CA SER A 186 6.60 5.59 -5.58
C SER A 186 5.79 4.45 -6.18
N LEU A 187 4.64 4.74 -6.80
CA LEU A 187 3.85 3.72 -7.47
C LEU A 187 4.55 3.30 -8.77
N ARG A 188 4.33 2.05 -9.18
CA ARG A 188 4.84 1.52 -10.43
C ARG A 188 4.13 2.17 -11.63
N PRO A 189 4.75 2.10 -12.82
CA PRO A 189 4.08 2.49 -14.05
C PRO A 189 2.77 1.73 -14.23
N ALA A 190 1.76 2.39 -14.82
CA ALA A 190 0.46 1.78 -15.06
C ALA A 190 0.55 0.51 -15.93
N GLN A 191 1.54 0.45 -16.83
CA GLN A 191 1.82 -0.69 -17.71
C GLN A 191 2.09 -1.98 -16.94
N GLU A 192 2.75 -1.88 -15.78
CA GLU A 192 3.12 -3.05 -15.00
C GLU A 192 2.15 -3.32 -13.83
N THR A 193 1.05 -2.58 -13.76
CA THR A 193 0.07 -2.66 -12.67
C THR A 193 -1.35 -2.69 -13.18
N CYS A 194 -1.85 -1.57 -13.72
CA CYS A 194 -3.20 -1.44 -14.25
C CYS A 194 -3.39 -2.35 -15.47
N GLU A 195 -2.43 -2.35 -16.39
CA GLU A 195 -2.59 -2.99 -17.71
C GLU A 195 -2.52 -4.53 -17.67
N GLU A 196 -2.00 -5.11 -16.59
CA GLU A 196 -2.03 -6.56 -16.32
C GLU A 196 -3.47 -7.10 -16.19
N CYS A 197 -4.41 -6.24 -15.79
CA CYS A 197 -5.83 -6.58 -15.64
C CYS A 197 -6.75 -5.76 -16.57
N HIS A 198 -6.36 -4.54 -16.93
CA HIS A 198 -7.13 -3.63 -17.77
C HIS A 198 -6.50 -3.48 -19.15
N TRP A 199 -7.06 -4.15 -20.16
CA TRP A 199 -6.53 -4.14 -21.53
C TRP A 199 -6.71 -2.78 -22.24
N PRO A 200 -5.65 -1.99 -22.46
CA PRO A 200 -5.75 -0.65 -23.04
C PRO A 200 -6.25 -0.63 -24.48
N GLU A 201 -5.98 -1.70 -25.23
CA GLU A 201 -6.35 -1.77 -26.65
C GLU A 201 -7.83 -2.10 -26.87
N LYS A 202 -8.54 -2.54 -25.82
CA LYS A 202 -9.95 -2.84 -25.90
C LYS A 202 -10.75 -1.54 -26.07
N PHE A 203 -11.52 -1.46 -27.14
CA PHE A 203 -12.39 -0.32 -27.41
C PHE A 203 -13.72 -0.45 -26.66
N TRP A 204 -14.05 0.53 -25.81
CA TRP A 204 -15.26 0.50 -24.97
C TRP A 204 -16.42 1.35 -25.52
N GLY A 205 -16.23 1.99 -26.67
CA GLY A 205 -17.27 2.84 -27.28
C GLY A 205 -17.73 3.99 -26.37
N ALA A 206 -18.96 4.45 -26.59
CA ALA A 206 -19.58 5.45 -25.74
C ALA A 206 -20.38 4.76 -24.62
N GLN A 207 -20.22 5.23 -23.39
CA GLN A 207 -20.84 4.67 -22.19
C GLN A 207 -21.91 5.63 -21.68
N SER A 208 -23.13 5.13 -21.48
CA SER A 208 -24.20 5.92 -20.86
C SER A 208 -24.01 5.95 -19.34
N LYS A 209 -23.94 7.15 -18.77
CA LYS A 209 -23.87 7.35 -17.33
C LYS A 209 -25.07 8.18 -16.89
N VAL A 210 -25.84 7.64 -15.95
CA VAL A 210 -26.91 8.36 -15.27
C VAL A 210 -26.43 8.69 -13.86
N ILE A 211 -26.53 9.97 -13.50
CA ILE A 211 -26.27 10.46 -12.15
C ILE A 211 -27.59 11.00 -11.62
N THR A 212 -28.11 10.38 -10.57
CA THR A 212 -29.33 10.84 -9.89
C THR A 212 -28.92 11.72 -8.72
N HIS A 213 -29.54 12.88 -8.60
CA HIS A 213 -29.41 13.79 -7.48
C HIS A 213 -30.77 14.01 -6.84
N PHE A 214 -30.79 14.25 -5.53
CA PHE A 214 -31.98 14.65 -4.80
C PHE A 214 -31.84 16.11 -4.37
N GLY A 215 -32.93 16.87 -4.48
CA GLY A 215 -32.99 18.26 -4.04
C GLY A 215 -32.92 18.39 -2.52
N ALA A 216 -32.41 19.52 -2.03
CA ALA A 216 -32.44 19.88 -0.61
C ALA A 216 -33.77 20.55 -0.21
N ASP A 217 -34.87 20.10 -0.82
CA ASP A 217 -36.24 20.57 -0.64
C ASP A 217 -37.06 19.56 0.19
N GLU A 218 -38.27 19.95 0.58
CA GLU A 218 -39.14 19.13 1.44
C GLU A 218 -39.41 17.76 0.83
N LYS A 219 -39.61 17.72 -0.50
CA LYS A 219 -39.95 16.50 -1.25
C LYS A 219 -38.72 15.69 -1.69
N ASN A 220 -37.51 16.16 -1.39
CA ASN A 220 -36.26 15.58 -1.87
C ASN A 220 -36.30 15.33 -3.40
N THR A 221 -36.68 16.34 -4.18
CA THR A 221 -37.05 16.16 -5.59
C THR A 221 -35.93 15.50 -6.39
N PRO A 222 -36.15 14.34 -7.05
CA PRO A 222 -35.12 13.66 -7.83
C PRO A 222 -34.90 14.37 -9.17
N ARG A 223 -33.63 14.58 -9.53
CA ARG A 223 -33.19 15.06 -10.84
C ARG A 223 -32.12 14.14 -11.41
N GLN A 224 -32.12 13.92 -12.72
CA GLN A 224 -31.13 13.08 -13.37
C GLN A 224 -30.29 13.88 -14.34
N VAL A 225 -28.98 13.69 -14.26
CA VAL A 225 -28.04 14.09 -15.30
C VAL A 225 -27.68 12.84 -16.09
N ARG A 226 -28.02 12.83 -17.38
CA ARG A 226 -27.71 11.73 -18.29
C ARG A 226 -26.59 12.18 -19.21
N MET A 227 -25.49 11.45 -19.21
CA MET A 227 -24.31 11.76 -20.02
C MET A 227 -23.96 10.57 -20.88
N LEU A 228 -23.59 10.85 -22.13
CA LEU A 228 -22.92 9.88 -22.99
C LEU A 228 -21.41 10.17 -22.93
N ILE A 229 -20.70 9.36 -22.15
CA ILE A 229 -19.25 9.49 -21.98
C ILE A 229 -18.58 8.79 -23.15
N LYS A 230 -17.84 9.55 -23.98
CA LYS A 230 -17.01 9.00 -25.07
C LYS A 230 -15.75 8.35 -24.47
N THR A 231 -15.93 7.19 -23.85
CA THR A 231 -14.86 6.43 -23.19
C THR A 231 -13.78 6.05 -24.20
N GLY A 232 -14.21 5.49 -25.34
CA GLY A 232 -13.32 5.20 -26.47
C GLY A 232 -12.24 4.18 -26.12
N GLY A 233 -11.05 4.38 -26.69
CA GLY A 233 -9.89 3.48 -26.59
C GLY A 233 -9.03 3.52 -27.86
N GLY A 234 -8.02 2.66 -27.94
CA GLY A 234 -7.18 2.53 -29.13
C GLY A 234 -7.07 1.09 -29.59
N SER A 235 -7.86 0.68 -30.58
CA SER A 235 -7.73 -0.66 -31.17
C SER A 235 -6.82 -0.63 -32.40
N PRO A 236 -5.71 -1.36 -32.42
CA PRO A 236 -4.86 -1.50 -33.61
C PRO A 236 -5.60 -2.16 -34.77
N THR A 237 -6.50 -3.10 -34.48
CA THR A 237 -7.23 -3.92 -35.46
C THR A 237 -8.37 -3.18 -36.16
N THR A 238 -9.04 -2.25 -35.46
CA THR A 238 -10.15 -1.47 -36.04
C THR A 238 -9.75 -0.06 -36.47
N GLY A 239 -8.54 0.40 -36.11
CA GLY A 239 -8.04 1.75 -36.42
C GLY A 239 -8.74 2.89 -35.66
N LEU A 240 -9.84 2.62 -34.96
CA LEU A 240 -10.60 3.58 -34.18
C LEU A 240 -9.81 3.99 -32.94
N THR A 241 -9.29 5.22 -32.95
CA THR A 241 -8.69 5.86 -31.78
C THR A 241 -9.41 7.16 -31.47
N THR A 242 -10.20 7.16 -30.41
CA THR A 242 -11.08 8.28 -30.04
C THR A 242 -11.45 8.19 -28.57
N GLY A 243 -12.07 9.24 -28.04
CA GLY A 243 -12.53 9.32 -26.66
C GLY A 243 -11.43 9.66 -25.65
N ILE A 244 -11.78 9.64 -24.37
CA ILE A 244 -10.89 10.04 -23.28
C ILE A 244 -9.72 9.07 -23.08
N HIS A 245 -9.86 7.78 -23.46
CA HIS A 245 -8.78 6.80 -23.42
C HIS A 245 -7.91 6.77 -24.69
N TRP A 246 -8.05 7.74 -25.60
CA TRP A 246 -7.19 7.85 -26.79
C TRP A 246 -5.69 7.88 -26.46
N HIS A 247 -5.32 8.47 -25.32
CA HIS A 247 -3.93 8.59 -24.85
C HIS A 247 -3.33 7.25 -24.41
N MET A 248 -4.16 6.24 -24.13
CA MET A 248 -3.72 4.90 -23.73
C MET A 248 -3.31 4.03 -24.92
N ASN A 249 -3.53 4.51 -26.15
CA ASN A 249 -3.05 3.83 -27.33
C ASN A 249 -1.52 3.77 -27.27
N ILE A 250 -0.94 2.57 -27.25
CA ILE A 250 0.51 2.33 -27.10
C ILE A 250 1.35 3.14 -28.12
N MET A 251 0.76 3.45 -29.28
CA MET A 251 1.38 4.21 -30.36
C MET A 251 1.27 5.74 -30.22
N ASN A 252 0.44 6.25 -29.30
CA ASN A 252 0.37 7.67 -28.96
C ASN A 252 1.11 7.91 -27.66
N GLU A 253 2.11 8.77 -27.68
CA GLU A 253 2.87 9.12 -26.50
C GLU A 253 2.55 10.56 -26.12
N VAL A 254 1.97 10.75 -24.93
CA VAL A 254 1.63 12.07 -24.39
C VAL A 254 2.58 12.35 -23.23
N TRP A 255 3.30 13.47 -23.30
CA TRP A 255 4.11 13.98 -22.22
C TRP A 255 3.61 15.34 -21.79
N TYR A 256 3.79 15.66 -20.51
CA TYR A 256 3.42 16.96 -19.99
C TYR A 256 4.37 17.42 -18.90
N ILE A 257 4.34 18.72 -18.66
CA ILE A 257 4.96 19.37 -17.50
C ILE A 257 3.82 19.85 -16.61
N ALA A 258 3.94 19.61 -15.30
CA ALA A 258 3.03 20.15 -14.30
C ALA A 258 3.75 21.14 -13.39
N LYS A 259 3.08 22.22 -12.99
CA LYS A 259 3.63 23.22 -12.05
C LYS A 259 3.36 22.89 -10.59
N ASP A 260 2.26 22.18 -10.34
CA ASP A 260 1.81 21.84 -9.00
C ASP A 260 2.04 20.34 -8.70
N PRO A 261 2.18 19.95 -7.42
CA PRO A 261 2.38 18.55 -7.05
C PRO A 261 1.21 17.63 -7.40
N GLN A 262 -0.01 18.16 -7.52
CA GLN A 262 -1.24 17.38 -7.82
C GLN A 262 -1.44 17.18 -9.33
N ARG A 263 -0.61 17.84 -10.14
CA ARG A 263 -0.58 17.76 -11.61
C ARG A 263 -1.84 18.31 -12.28
N GLN A 264 -2.39 19.39 -11.74
CA GLN A 264 -3.59 20.05 -12.27
C GLN A 264 -3.26 21.23 -13.18
N GLU A 265 -2.14 21.91 -12.95
CA GLU A 265 -1.65 23.01 -13.76
C GLU A 265 -0.66 22.51 -14.80
N ILE A 266 -1.16 22.26 -16.01
CA ILE A 266 -0.40 21.69 -17.12
C ILE A 266 -0.12 22.76 -18.19
N PRO A 267 0.98 23.54 -18.08
CA PRO A 267 1.29 24.61 -19.02
C PRO A 267 1.86 24.11 -20.36
N TRP A 268 2.33 22.88 -20.46
CA TRP A 268 2.96 22.33 -21.66
C TRP A 268 2.60 20.86 -21.84
N VAL A 269 2.28 20.47 -23.07
CA VAL A 269 1.99 19.10 -23.48
C VAL A 269 2.70 18.82 -24.80
N ARG A 270 3.33 17.66 -24.92
CA ARG A 270 3.82 17.13 -26.18
C ARG A 270 3.10 15.83 -26.51
N VAL A 271 2.69 15.71 -27.76
CA VAL A 271 2.04 14.52 -28.29
C VAL A 271 2.90 13.99 -29.43
N LYS A 272 3.21 12.70 -29.41
CA LYS A 272 3.73 11.98 -30.57
C LYS A 272 2.68 10.99 -31.01
N ASP A 273 2.23 11.10 -32.26
CA ASP A 273 1.22 10.21 -32.81
C ASP A 273 1.81 8.91 -33.38
N ARG A 274 0.93 8.01 -33.87
CA ARG A 274 1.31 6.73 -34.46
C ARG A 274 2.21 6.88 -35.71
N GLN A 275 2.14 8.00 -36.42
CA GLN A 275 2.97 8.31 -37.59
C GLN A 275 4.32 8.93 -37.19
N GLY A 276 4.57 9.12 -35.89
CA GLY A 276 5.76 9.75 -35.36
C GLY A 276 5.75 11.28 -35.44
N ARG A 277 4.63 11.91 -35.85
CA ARG A 277 4.52 13.38 -35.84
C ARG A 277 4.47 13.85 -34.40
N VAL A 278 5.29 14.85 -34.10
CA VAL A 278 5.35 15.48 -32.79
C VAL A 278 4.62 16.81 -32.86
N THR A 279 3.71 17.05 -31.92
CA THR A 279 3.03 18.32 -31.75
C THR A 279 3.18 18.76 -30.30
N GLU A 280 3.64 19.99 -30.11
CA GLU A 280 3.74 20.60 -28.79
C GLU A 280 2.67 21.68 -28.63
N TYR A 281 2.10 21.72 -27.43
CA TYR A 281 1.08 22.65 -27.03
C TYR A 281 1.57 23.41 -25.82
N LEU A 282 1.45 24.73 -25.88
CA LEU A 282 1.72 25.62 -24.76
C LEU A 282 0.40 26.26 -24.34
N ALA A 283 0.11 26.25 -23.04
CA ALA A 283 -1.09 26.87 -22.51
C ALA A 283 -1.08 28.38 -22.83
N LYS A 284 -2.26 28.92 -23.20
CA LYS A 284 -2.42 30.33 -23.50
C LYS A 284 -2.01 31.17 -22.29
N GLY A 285 -1.05 32.08 -22.47
CA GLY A 285 -0.51 32.91 -21.38
C GLY A 285 0.57 32.24 -20.52
N SER A 286 1.02 31.03 -20.87
CA SER A 286 2.19 30.42 -20.24
C SER A 286 3.44 31.25 -20.53
N LYS A 287 4.28 31.41 -19.51
CA LYS A 287 5.56 32.10 -19.57
C LYS A 287 6.76 31.15 -19.65
N LEU A 288 6.52 29.85 -19.83
CA LEU A 288 7.59 28.87 -19.90
C LEU A 288 8.51 29.17 -21.08
N THR A 289 9.81 29.32 -20.81
CA THR A 289 10.82 29.46 -21.88
C THR A 289 11.22 28.09 -22.44
N ALA A 290 11.86 28.09 -23.61
CA ALA A 290 12.37 26.86 -24.21
C ALA A 290 13.41 26.16 -23.30
N GLU A 291 14.24 26.93 -22.61
CA GLU A 291 15.23 26.43 -21.65
C GLU A 291 14.57 25.79 -20.42
N GLU A 292 13.52 26.42 -19.89
CA GLU A 292 12.74 25.87 -18.78
C GLU A 292 12.06 24.55 -19.17
N ILE A 293 11.46 24.51 -20.36
CA ILE A 293 10.85 23.28 -20.91
C ILE A 293 11.93 22.21 -21.04
N ALA A 294 13.12 22.53 -21.57
CA ALA A 294 14.21 21.56 -21.73
C ALA A 294 14.67 20.98 -20.39
N ARG A 295 14.82 21.82 -19.36
CA ARG A 295 15.32 21.42 -18.02
C ARG A 295 14.28 20.73 -17.15
N THR A 296 13.00 20.99 -17.37
CA THR A 296 11.93 20.42 -16.54
C THR A 296 11.69 18.95 -16.90
N GLU A 297 11.51 18.12 -15.87
CA GLU A 297 11.14 16.72 -16.03
C GLU A 297 9.79 16.61 -16.75
N LYS A 298 9.76 15.82 -17.82
CA LYS A 298 8.57 15.59 -18.64
C LYS A 298 7.98 14.26 -18.23
N ARG A 299 6.80 14.29 -17.64
CA ARG A 299 6.09 13.07 -17.27
C ARG A 299 5.37 12.51 -18.48
N ARG A 300 5.54 11.22 -18.75
CA ARG A 300 4.67 10.48 -19.68
C ARG A 300 3.32 10.25 -19.00
N MET A 301 2.24 10.63 -19.66
CA MET A 301 0.88 10.43 -19.17
C MET A 301 0.57 8.94 -19.05
N ASP A 302 -0.02 8.56 -17.93
CA ASP A 302 -0.48 7.20 -17.67
C ASP A 302 -1.88 7.17 -17.03
N CYS A 303 -2.40 5.96 -16.77
CA CYS A 303 -3.73 5.76 -16.20
C CYS A 303 -3.92 6.51 -14.87
N MET A 304 -2.86 6.63 -14.06
CA MET A 304 -2.92 7.23 -12.72
C MET A 304 -3.02 8.75 -12.75
N ASP A 305 -2.75 9.40 -13.89
CA ASP A 305 -2.92 10.85 -14.03
C ASP A 305 -4.42 11.24 -14.09
N CYS A 306 -5.29 10.31 -14.52
CA CYS A 306 -6.75 10.48 -14.48
C CYS A 306 -7.42 9.65 -13.37
N HIS A 307 -6.88 8.48 -13.05
CA HIS A 307 -7.41 7.54 -12.05
C HIS A 307 -6.53 7.49 -10.80
N ASN A 308 -6.22 8.64 -10.19
CA ASN A 308 -5.20 8.73 -9.13
C ASN A 308 -5.57 8.09 -7.78
N ARG A 309 -6.84 7.66 -7.60
CA ARG A 309 -7.36 6.92 -6.42
C ARG A 309 -8.42 5.90 -6.84
N PRO A 310 -8.08 4.88 -7.65
CA PRO A 310 -9.08 3.99 -8.25
C PRO A 310 -9.70 3.03 -7.21
N SER A 311 -8.92 2.65 -6.20
CA SER A 311 -9.34 1.75 -5.11
C SER A 311 -9.58 2.49 -3.80
N HIS A 312 -9.42 3.80 -3.76
CA HIS A 312 -9.48 4.60 -2.53
C HIS A 312 -10.43 5.79 -2.70
N VAL A 313 -11.65 5.49 -3.11
CA VAL A 313 -12.66 6.49 -3.46
C VAL A 313 -13.31 7.04 -2.21
N PHE A 314 -13.07 8.33 -1.92
CA PHE A 314 -13.74 9.07 -0.86
C PHE A 314 -14.99 9.74 -1.42
N VAL A 315 -16.16 9.21 -1.06
CA VAL A 315 -17.44 9.72 -1.56
C VAL A 315 -17.87 10.93 -0.71
N PRO A 316 -18.15 12.10 -1.31
CA PRO A 316 -18.64 13.24 -0.57
C PRO A 316 -20.04 12.98 0.01
N PRO A 317 -20.40 13.59 1.17
CA PRO A 317 -21.68 13.39 1.82
C PRO A 317 -22.89 13.53 0.88
N ASP A 318 -22.88 14.56 0.03
CA ASP A 318 -23.94 14.81 -0.95
C ASP A 318 -24.23 13.59 -1.83
N ARG A 319 -23.20 13.03 -2.47
CA ARG A 319 -23.32 11.85 -3.34
C ARG A 319 -23.68 10.60 -2.53
N ALA A 320 -23.09 10.42 -1.35
CA ALA A 320 -23.38 9.26 -0.51
C ALA A 320 -24.88 9.21 -0.10
N VAL A 321 -25.47 10.36 0.18
CA VAL A 321 -26.91 10.48 0.49
C VAL A 321 -27.76 10.27 -0.76
N ASP A 322 -27.36 10.79 -1.93
CA ASP A 322 -28.06 10.50 -3.20
C ASP A 322 -28.12 8.99 -3.48
N ASP A 323 -26.99 8.29 -3.33
CA ASP A 323 -26.89 6.84 -3.54
C ASP A 323 -27.70 6.05 -2.49
N ALA A 324 -27.85 6.58 -1.27
CA ALA A 324 -28.64 5.96 -0.22
C ALA A 324 -30.15 6.14 -0.44
N LEU A 325 -30.59 7.33 -0.85
CA LEU A 325 -31.98 7.62 -1.24
C LEU A 325 -32.39 6.81 -2.46
N LEU A 326 -31.54 6.78 -3.50
CA LEU A 326 -31.80 6.00 -4.71
C LEU A 326 -31.93 4.49 -4.42
N ALA A 327 -31.14 3.99 -3.47
CA ALA A 327 -31.17 2.59 -3.06
C ALA A 327 -32.29 2.25 -2.04
N GLY A 328 -33.11 3.22 -1.63
CA GLY A 328 -34.15 3.02 -0.61
C GLY A 328 -33.61 2.72 0.78
N ARG A 329 -32.31 3.01 1.05
CA ARG A 329 -31.70 2.88 2.38
C ARG A 329 -32.06 4.03 3.31
N ILE A 330 -32.49 5.14 2.73
CA ILE A 330 -33.09 6.29 3.41
C ILE A 330 -34.48 6.47 2.79
N ASP A 331 -35.50 6.61 3.64
CA ASP A 331 -36.86 6.86 3.18
C ASP A 331 -36.97 8.30 2.66
N ALA A 332 -37.21 8.43 1.35
CA ALA A 332 -37.33 9.73 0.69
C ALA A 332 -38.64 10.47 1.02
N SER A 333 -39.61 9.82 1.68
CA SER A 333 -40.84 10.46 2.16
C SER A 333 -40.61 11.37 3.36
N LEU A 334 -39.47 11.22 4.06
CA LEU A 334 -39.08 12.08 5.16
C LEU A 334 -38.81 13.50 4.66
N PRO A 335 -39.53 14.53 5.16
CA PRO A 335 -39.35 15.91 4.74
C PRO A 335 -37.90 16.38 4.91
N PHE A 336 -37.31 16.95 3.85
CA PHE A 336 -35.95 17.52 3.86
C PHE A 336 -34.80 16.54 4.22
N ILE A 337 -35.01 15.22 4.16
CA ILE A 337 -33.98 14.25 4.60
C ILE A 337 -32.66 14.39 3.83
N LYS A 338 -32.70 14.76 2.55
CA LYS A 338 -31.49 15.04 1.77
C LYS A 338 -30.67 16.16 2.40
N ARG A 339 -31.32 17.28 2.77
CA ARG A 339 -30.67 18.42 3.41
C ARG A 339 -30.09 18.03 4.77
N GLN A 340 -30.91 17.42 5.62
CA GLN A 340 -30.53 17.08 6.99
C GLN A 340 -29.39 16.06 7.02
N ALA A 341 -29.49 14.99 6.22
CA ALA A 341 -28.47 13.95 6.16
C ALA A 341 -27.11 14.50 5.68
N VAL A 342 -27.12 15.36 4.64
CA VAL A 342 -25.88 15.99 4.15
C VAL A 342 -25.28 16.92 5.19
N GLU A 343 -26.11 17.71 5.87
CA GLU A 343 -25.65 18.64 6.92
C GLU A 343 -24.97 17.88 8.06
N VAL A 344 -25.61 16.86 8.63
CA VAL A 344 -25.04 16.12 9.77
C VAL A 344 -23.79 15.32 9.37
N LEU A 345 -23.71 14.83 8.13
CA LEU A 345 -22.52 14.12 7.62
C LEU A 345 -21.34 15.05 7.31
N ALA A 346 -21.59 16.31 6.98
CA ALA A 346 -20.54 17.28 6.66
C ALA A 346 -19.89 17.92 7.91
N ARG A 347 -20.49 17.74 9.10
CA ARG A 347 -19.96 18.27 10.37
C ARG A 347 -18.65 17.57 10.77
N PRO A 348 -17.70 18.30 11.39
CA PRO A 348 -16.51 17.68 11.97
C PRO A 348 -16.87 16.91 13.25
N TYR A 349 -16.32 15.70 13.39
CA TYR A 349 -16.47 14.89 14.61
C TYR A 349 -15.10 14.44 15.13
N PRO A 350 -14.91 14.38 16.46
CA PRO A 350 -13.63 13.99 17.05
C PRO A 350 -13.32 12.50 16.90
N SER A 351 -14.34 11.65 16.68
CA SER A 351 -14.16 10.21 16.52
C SER A 351 -15.29 9.60 15.68
N SER A 352 -15.07 8.39 15.17
CA SER A 352 -16.12 7.63 14.47
C SER A 352 -17.32 7.30 15.37
N GLN A 353 -17.12 7.17 16.69
CA GLN A 353 -18.20 6.92 17.63
C GLN A 353 -19.04 8.18 17.84
N ALA A 354 -18.39 9.32 18.13
CA ALA A 354 -19.06 10.60 18.26
C ALA A 354 -19.81 10.99 16.98
N ALA A 355 -19.27 10.65 15.81
CA ALA A 355 -19.97 10.83 14.54
C ALA A 355 -21.27 10.01 14.47
N ARG A 356 -21.25 8.73 14.83
CA ARG A 356 -22.45 7.87 14.80
C ARG A 356 -23.53 8.37 15.77
N GLU A 357 -23.12 8.69 16.99
CA GLU A 357 -24.03 9.21 18.03
C GLU A 357 -24.60 10.58 17.65
N GLY A 358 -23.75 11.48 17.15
CA GLY A 358 -24.16 12.81 16.71
C GLY A 358 -25.09 12.79 15.50
N ILE A 359 -24.79 11.98 14.48
CA ILE A 359 -25.65 11.83 13.30
C ILE A 359 -27.04 11.33 13.70
N ALA A 360 -27.12 10.29 14.55
CA ALA A 360 -28.40 9.76 15.00
C ALA A 360 -29.19 10.82 15.80
N THR A 361 -28.54 11.44 16.79
CA THR A 361 -29.19 12.42 17.68
C THR A 361 -29.70 13.64 16.92
N GLU A 362 -28.93 14.18 15.98
CA GLU A 362 -29.30 15.38 15.24
C GLU A 362 -30.38 15.11 14.19
N LEU A 363 -30.40 13.92 13.57
CA LEU A 363 -31.50 13.52 12.70
C LEU A 363 -32.78 13.29 13.50
N ASP A 364 -32.72 12.57 14.63
CA ASP A 364 -33.88 12.31 15.47
C ASP A 364 -34.49 13.62 15.97
N ARG A 365 -33.69 14.59 16.43
CA ARG A 365 -34.17 15.91 16.87
C ARG A 365 -34.92 16.69 15.78
N PHE A 366 -34.64 16.45 14.50
CA PHE A 366 -35.34 17.13 13.41
C PHE A 366 -36.74 16.55 13.16
N TYR A 367 -36.94 15.26 13.43
CA TYR A 367 -38.19 14.54 13.11
C TYR A 367 -39.06 14.21 14.33
N VAL A 368 -38.48 14.22 15.53
CA VAL A 368 -39.14 14.05 16.83
C VAL A 368 -39.22 15.39 17.53
#